data_AF-A0A9X1RAC2-F1
#
_entry.id   AF-A0A9X1RAC2-F1
#
_cell.length_a   1.000
_cell.length_b   1.000
_cell.length_c   1.000
_cell.angle_alpha   90.00
_cell.angle_beta   90.00
_cell.angle_gamma   90.00
#
_symmetry.space_group_name_H-M   'P 1'
#
loop_
_entity.id
_entity.type
_entity.pdbx_description
1 polymer ?
#
loop_
_entity_poly.entity_id
_entity_poly.type
_entity_poly.pdbx_seq_one_letter_code
_entity_poly.pdbx_strand_id
1 'polypeptide(L)' 'MRDLIVFCQDYRCSHNVKLPAEYVDRWPDGIRISQLEPRFVCTACGMRGSCIVAGSNGTEQAILPRKKNGLPR' A
#
# COMPACT_ATOMS: atom_id res chain seq x y z
N MET A 1 -16.32 -5.37 1.92
CA MET A 1 -15.32 -4.49 1.29
C MET A 1 -14.01 -4.70 2.03
N ARG A 2 -12.98 -5.19 1.33
CA ARG A 2 -11.64 -5.39 1.90
C ARG A 2 -10.72 -4.31 1.34
N ASP A 3 -10.00 -3.62 2.22
CA ASP A 3 -9.01 -2.62 1.82
C ASP A 3 -7.60 -3.18 2.03
N LEU A 4 -6.72 -2.94 1.05
CA LEU A 4 -5.30 -3.30 1.13
C LEU A 4 -4.44 -2.05 1.02
N ILE A 5 -3.47 -1.91 1.92
CA ILE A 5 -2.42 -0.90 1.83
C ILE A 5 -1.10 -1.60 1.61
N VAL A 6 -0.40 -1.23 0.54
CA VAL A 6 0.91 -1.77 0.20
C VAL A 6 1.97 -0.74 0.58
N PHE A 7 2.89 -1.11 1.45
CA PHE A 7 4.04 -0.30 1.86
C PHE A 7 5.28 -0.69 1.07
N CYS A 8 6.20 0.23 0.85
CA CYS A 8 7.54 -0.14 0.40
C CYS A 8 8.25 -0.95 1.49
N GLN A 9 8.96 -2.01 1.12
CA GLN A 9 9.74 -2.82 2.06
C GLN A 9 10.92 -2.02 2.67
N ASP A 10 11.42 -1.01 1.97
CA ASP A 10 12.41 -0.10 2.53
C ASP A 10 11.73 0.92 3.46
N TYR A 11 11.99 0.79 4.76
CA TYR A 11 11.48 1.70 5.80
C TYR A 11 11.92 3.16 5.56
N ARG A 12 13.06 3.38 4.91
CA ARG A 12 13.55 4.72 4.56
C ARG A 12 12.78 5.33 3.40
N CYS A 13 12.19 4.49 2.55
CA CYS A 13 11.40 4.93 1.40
C CYS A 13 10.04 5.48 1.85
N SER A 14 9.41 4.90 2.88
CA SER A 14 8.13 5.37 3.48
C SER A 14 6.95 5.56 2.49
N HIS A 15 7.08 5.08 1.25
CA HIS A 15 6.02 5.14 0.26
C HIS A 15 5.02 4.01 0.50
N ASN A 16 3.75 4.31 0.27
CA ASN A 16 2.69 3.31 0.29
C ASN A 16 1.61 3.68 -0.72
N VAL A 17 0.78 2.70 -1.07
CA VAL A 17 -0.37 2.86 -1.94
C VAL A 17 -1.55 2.09 -1.36
N LYS A 18 -2.71 2.74 -1.30
CA LYS A 18 -3.98 2.06 -1.00
C LYS A 18 -4.54 1.50 -2.31
N LEU A 19 -4.81 0.20 -2.35
CA LEU A 19 -5.50 -0.41 -3.47
C LEU A 19 -7.01 -0.22 -3.30
N PRO A 20 -7.74 0.02 -4.40
CA PRO A 20 -9.19 0.16 -4.32
C PRO A 20 -9.82 -1.21 -4.00
N ALA A 21 -10.91 -1.21 -3.25
CA ALA A 21 -11.53 -2.45 -2.79
C ALA A 21 -11.94 -3.38 -3.93
N GLU A 22 -12.40 -2.85 -5.07
CA GLU A 22 -12.69 -3.62 -6.29
C GLU A 22 -11.48 -4.41 -6.83
N TYR A 23 -10.26 -3.93 -6.60
CA TYR A 23 -9.03 -4.62 -7.01
C TYR A 23 -8.69 -5.74 -6.03
N VAL A 24 -8.95 -5.51 -4.74
CA VAL A 24 -8.70 -6.46 -3.64
C VAL A 24 -9.75 -7.58 -3.64
N ASP A 25 -11.01 -7.25 -3.89
CA ASP A 25 -12.14 -8.18 -3.96
C ASP A 25 -12.02 -9.20 -5.10
N ARG A 26 -11.12 -8.98 -6.07
CA ARG A 26 -10.78 -9.96 -7.11
C ARG A 26 -9.92 -11.12 -6.62
N TRP A 27 -9.28 -10.99 -5.46
CA TRP A 27 -8.46 -12.07 -4.92
C TRP A 27 -9.28 -13.04 -4.09
N PRO A 28 -8.91 -14.34 -4.10
CA PRO A 28 -9.51 -15.31 -3.20
C PRO A 28 -9.27 -14.91 -1.74
N ASP A 29 -10.27 -15.11 -0.87
CA ASP A 29 -10.14 -14.82 0.57
C ASP A 29 -8.94 -15.53 1.23
N GLY A 30 -8.53 -16.69 0.70
CA GLY A 30 -7.39 -17.47 1.18
C GLY A 30 -6.03 -17.07 0.60
N ILE A 31 -5.94 -15.99 -0.18
CA ILE A 31 -4.65 -15.57 -0.73
C ILE A 31 -3.69 -15.16 0.39
N ARG A 32 -2.48 -15.71 0.36
CA ARG A 32 -1.44 -15.30 1.32
C ARG A 32 -0.82 -13.99 0.88
N ILE A 33 -0.59 -13.11 1.85
CA ILE A 33 0.14 -11.84 1.68
C ILE A 33 1.48 -12.07 0.96
N SER A 34 2.22 -13.11 1.30
CA SER A 34 3.51 -13.45 0.67
C SER A 34 3.42 -13.75 -0.83
N GLN A 35 2.25 -14.16 -1.36
CA GLN A 35 2.05 -14.33 -2.80
C GLN A 35 1.74 -13.01 -3.53
N LEU A 36 1.32 -11.99 -2.78
CA LEU A 36 1.04 -10.65 -3.27
C LEU A 36 2.29 -9.77 -3.26
N GLU A 37 3.15 -9.86 -2.24
CA GLU A 37 4.38 -9.07 -2.11
C GLU A 37 5.28 -9.03 -3.38
N PRO A 38 5.62 -10.15 -4.05
CA PRO A 38 6.47 -10.09 -5.24
C PRO A 38 5.82 -9.40 -6.45
N ARG A 39 4.51 -9.13 -6.41
CA ARG A 39 3.76 -8.45 -7.48
C ARG A 39 3.83 -6.93 -7.36
N PHE A 40 4.32 -6.39 -6.24
CA PHE A 40 4.40 -4.96 -6.01
C PHE A 40 5.85 -4.49 -6.03
N VAL A 41 6.09 -3.41 -6.78
CA VAL A 41 7.38 -2.72 -6.84
C VAL A 41 7.13 -1.24 -6.58
N CYS A 42 7.91 -0.66 -5.68
CA CYS A 42 7.90 0.77 -5.43
C CYS A 42 8.52 1.50 -6.61
N THR A 43 7.75 2.33 -7.30
CA THR A 43 8.24 3.12 -8.43
C THR A 43 9.24 4.21 -8.03
N ALA A 44 9.32 4.55 -6.73
CA ALA A 44 10.26 5.55 -6.22
C ALA A 44 11.67 5.01 -5.98
N CYS A 45 11.81 3.78 -5.47
CA CYS A 45 13.12 3.20 -5.12
C CYS A 45 13.42 1.87 -5.82
N GLY A 46 12.48 1.28 -6.56
CA GLY A 46 12.63 -0.01 -7.22
C GLY A 46 12.56 -1.24 -6.30
N MET A 47 12.41 -1.05 -4.99
CA MET A 47 12.29 -2.13 -4.02
C MET A 47 10.90 -2.77 -4.03
N ARG A 48 10.79 -4.01 -3.52
CA ARG A 48 9.52 -4.73 -3.42
C ARG A 48 8.55 -4.07 -2.44
N GLY A 49 7.26 -4.20 -2.70
CA GLY A 49 6.21 -3.82 -1.77
C GLY A 49 5.90 -4.93 -0.77
N SER A 50 5.57 -4.55 0.46
CA SER A 50 4.98 -5.39 1.49
C SER A 50 3.50 -5.04 1.67
N CYS A 51 2.63 -6.01 1.92
CA CYS A 51 1.18 -5.84 1.93
C CYS A 51 0.61 -5.90 3.36
N ILE A 52 -0.22 -4.91 3.74
CA ILE A 52 -0.96 -4.86 5.00
C ILE A 52 -2.46 -4.84 4.68
N VAL A 53 -3.19 -5.82 5.20
CA VAL A 53 -4.66 -5.91 5.08
C VAL A 53 -5.28 -5.26 6.31
N ALA A 54 -6.04 -4.19 6.11
CA ALA A 54 -6.84 -3.60 7.18
C ALA A 54 -8.22 -4.27 7.16
N GLY A 55 -8.50 -5.11 8.17
CA GLY A 55 -9.83 -5.65 8.40
C GLY A 55 -10.83 -4.52 8.68
N SER A 56 -12.06 -4.68 8.18
CA SER A 56 -13.20 -3.76 8.25
C SER A 56 -13.28 -2.92 9.52
N ASN A 57 -13.48 -1.61 9.33
CA ASN A 57 -13.41 -0.48 10.28
C ASN A 57 -12.00 0.10 10.53
N GLY A 58 -11.26 0.34 9.44
CA GLY A 58 -10.09 1.21 9.49
C GLY A 58 -10.51 2.64 9.83
N THR A 59 -10.39 3.01 11.11
CA THR A 59 -10.35 4.41 11.51
C THR A 59 -9.28 5.09 10.69
N GLU A 60 -9.70 6.06 9.88
CA GLU A 60 -8.87 7.16 9.43
C GLU A 60 -7.89 7.53 10.54
N GLN A 61 -6.59 7.60 10.24
CA GLN A 61 -5.48 8.22 11.00
C GLN A 61 -4.18 7.39 10.87
N ALA A 62 -3.75 7.15 9.64
CA ALA A 62 -2.33 7.16 9.29
C ALA A 62 -2.23 7.36 7.78
N ILE A 63 -1.29 8.19 7.34
CA ILE A 63 -0.98 8.46 5.93
C ILE A 63 -1.97 9.40 5.20
N LEU A 64 -2.07 10.66 5.64
CA LEU A 64 -2.24 11.74 4.66
C LEU A 64 -1.02 11.74 3.72
N PRO A 65 -1.18 11.99 2.41
CA PRO A 65 -0.03 12.24 1.55
C PRO A 65 0.75 13.40 2.15
N ARG A 66 2.07 13.24 2.37
CA ARG A 66 2.94 14.41 2.60
C ARG A 66 2.66 15.37 1.45
N LYS A 67 2.04 16.53 1.75
CA LYS A 67 2.06 17.67 0.83
C LYS A 67 3.51 17.83 0.39
N LYS A 68 3.76 17.69 -0.92
CA LYS A 68 5.02 18.14 -1.52
C LYS A 68 5.05 19.66 -1.37
N ASN A 69 5.52 20.16 -0.23
CA ASN A 69 5.85 21.57 -0.10
C ASN A 69 7.21 21.77 -0.78
N GLY A 70 7.20 22.46 -1.93
CA GLY A 70 8.39 23.02 -2.55
C GLY A 70 8.48 22.79 -4.06
N LEU A 71 7.67 23.51 -4.84
CA LEU A 71 8.07 23.90 -6.19
C LEU A 71 8.55 25.36 -6.11
N PRO A 72 9.72 25.74 -6.65
CA PRO A 72 10.21 27.12 -6.59
C PRO A 72 9.37 28.07 -7.46
N ARG A 73 9.43 29.36 -7.05
CA ARG A 73 8.57 30.53 -7.38
C ARG A 73 8.02 30.62 -8.80
#